data_AF-A0A1X7TH28-F1
#
_entry.id   AF-A0A1X7TH28-F1
#
_cell.length_a   1.000
_cell.length_b   1.000
_cell.length_c   1.000
_cell.angle_alpha   90.00
_cell.angle_beta   90.00
_cell.angle_gamma   90.00
#
_symmetry.space_group_name_H-M   'P 1'
#
loop_
_entity.id
_entity.type
_entity.pdbx_description
1 polymer ?
#
loop_
_entity_poly.entity_id
_entity_poly.type
_entity_poly.pdbx_seq_one_letter_code
_entity_poly.pdbx_strand_id
1 'polypeptide(L)'
;GDYAGALVNYEKGITNDPKTTAHDDLCVAGMARASLYTGDMRSPDKQLKKDCATILDNLKLFNEAGALYEQAECWEEAATAFIKIKN
;
A
#
# COMPACT_ATOMS: atom_id res chain seq x y z
N GLY A 1 11.33 14.62 2.55
CA GLY A 1 12.13 13.39 2.40
C GLY A 1 11.96 12.90 0.99
N ASP A 2 12.98 12.30 0.39
CA ASP A 2 12.90 11.76 -0.97
C ASP A 2 12.17 10.41 -0.94
N TYR A 3 10.84 10.45 -0.98
CA TYR A 3 9.99 9.25 -0.93
C TYR A 3 10.03 8.45 -2.24
N ALA A 4 10.30 9.13 -3.37
CA ALA A 4 10.47 8.48 -4.66
C ALA A 4 11.72 7.59 -4.69
N GLY A 5 12.84 8.06 -4.14
CA GLY A 5 14.05 7.27 -3.99
C GLY A 5 13.87 6.10 -3.02
N ALA A 6 13.10 6.28 -1.94
CA ALA A 6 12.81 5.21 -0.99
C ALA A 6 12.00 4.06 -1.65
N LEU A 7 11.01 4.39 -2.49
CA LEU A 7 10.21 3.41 -3.22
C LEU A 7 11.06 2.48 -4.08
N VAL A 8 11.97 3.06 -4.88
CA VAL A 8 12.86 2.30 -5.76
C VAL A 8 13.78 1.36 -4.96
N ASN A 9 14.16 1.74 -3.73
CA ASN A 9 14.97 0.90 -2.87
C ASN A 9 14.16 -0.24 -2.24
N TYR A 10 12.92 0.01 -1.84
CA TYR A 10 12.05 -1.04 -1.32
C TYR A 10 11.65 -2.06 -2.39
N GLU A 11 11.35 -1.62 -3.62
CA GLU A 11 11.08 -2.54 -4.74
C GLU A 11 12.29 -3.43 -5.05
N LYS A 12 13.50 -2.88 -5.01
CA LYS A 12 14.73 -3.66 -5.17
C LYS A 12 15.03 -4.58 -3.99
N GLY A 13 14.47 -4.29 -2.83
CA GLY A 13 14.64 -5.06 -1.59
C GLY A 13 13.71 -6.27 -1.48
N ILE A 14 12.68 -6.37 -2.33
CA ILE A 14 11.79 -7.53 -2.37
C ILE A 14 12.49 -8.65 -3.13
N THR A 15 12.96 -9.65 -2.39
CA THR A 15 13.65 -10.81 -2.97
C THR A 15 12.72 -12.01 -3.20
N ASN A 16 11.48 -11.98 -2.68
CA ASN A 16 10.53 -13.11 -2.72
C ASN A 16 11.11 -14.43 -2.17
N ASP A 17 12.15 -14.32 -1.33
CA ASP A 17 12.82 -15.47 -0.74
C ASP A 17 12.08 -15.87 0.55
N PRO A 18 11.79 -17.15 0.78
CA PRO A 18 11.07 -17.60 1.98
C PRO A 18 11.84 -17.34 3.29
N LYS A 19 13.13 -17.00 3.20
CA LYS A 19 13.95 -16.57 4.34
C LYS A 19 13.86 -15.06 4.60
N THR A 20 13.44 -14.27 3.61
CA THR A 20 13.33 -12.81 3.68
C THR A 20 11.88 -12.32 3.73
N THR A 21 10.88 -13.20 3.84
CA THR A 21 9.46 -12.81 3.94
C THR A 21 9.20 -11.69 4.95
N ALA A 22 9.81 -11.74 6.14
CA ALA A 22 9.63 -10.67 7.15
C ALA A 22 10.27 -9.33 6.73
N HIS A 23 11.35 -9.36 5.94
CA HIS A 23 11.95 -8.18 5.34
C HIS A 23 11.11 -7.66 4.16
N ASP A 24 10.56 -8.55 3.37
CA ASP A 24 9.67 -8.23 2.26
C ASP A 24 8.41 -7.54 2.80
N ASP A 25 7.81 -8.04 3.88
CA ASP A 25 6.68 -7.40 4.59
C ASP A 25 7.03 -5.98 5.09
N LEU A 26 8.25 -5.79 5.63
CA LEU A 26 8.73 -4.46 6.05
C LEU A 26 8.97 -3.52 4.87
N CYS A 27 9.47 -4.03 3.75
CA CYS A 27 9.65 -3.28 2.52
C CYS A 27 8.32 -2.89 1.90
N VAL A 28 7.33 -3.79 1.90
CA VAL A 28 5.95 -3.52 1.48
C VAL A 28 5.33 -2.43 2.35
N ALA A 29 5.48 -2.51 3.67
CA ALA A 29 5.01 -1.48 4.59
C ALA A 29 5.75 -0.13 4.43
N GLY A 30 7.02 -0.17 4.00
CA GLY A 30 7.83 1.00 3.64
C GLY A 30 7.36 1.65 2.34
N MET A 31 7.04 0.84 1.33
CA MET A 31 6.45 1.32 0.07
C MET A 31 5.07 1.90 0.27
N ALA A 32 4.21 1.26 1.06
CA ALA A 32 2.90 1.79 1.41
C ALA A 32 3.01 3.22 1.94
N ARG A 33 3.90 3.43 2.91
CA ARG A 33 4.16 4.75 3.49
C ARG A 33 4.75 5.71 2.47
N ALA A 34 5.75 5.30 1.69
CA ALA A 34 6.39 6.19 0.74
C ALA A 34 5.43 6.60 -0.41
N SER A 35 4.69 5.65 -0.98
CA SER A 35 3.70 5.87 -2.04
C SER A 35 2.60 6.85 -1.66
N LEU A 36 2.24 6.92 -0.38
CA LEU A 36 1.28 7.89 0.13
C LEU A 36 1.80 9.32 0.08
N TYR A 37 3.09 9.52 0.34
CA TYR A 37 3.70 10.84 0.27
C TYR A 37 4.02 11.27 -1.17
N THR A 38 4.23 10.33 -2.09
CA THR A 38 4.55 10.64 -3.50
C THR A 38 3.35 10.57 -4.45
N GLY A 39 2.22 9.98 -4.05
CA GLY A 39 1.03 9.83 -4.90
C GLY A 39 1.23 8.93 -6.13
N ASP A 40 2.36 8.22 -6.22
CA ASP A 40 2.80 7.45 -7.39
C ASP A 40 2.71 5.96 -7.08
N MET A 41 1.49 5.41 -7.10
CA MET A 41 1.22 3.98 -6.91
C MET A 41 1.32 3.19 -8.22
N ARG A 42 2.40 3.43 -8.96
CA ARG A 42 2.65 2.74 -10.24
C ARG A 42 3.10 1.29 -10.08
N SER A 43 3.23 0.76 -8.87
CA SER A 43 3.56 -0.65 -8.70
C SER A 43 2.42 -1.54 -9.25
N PRO A 44 2.71 -2.46 -10.18
CA PRO A 44 1.71 -3.25 -10.90
C PRO A 44 1.08 -4.39 -10.06
N ASP A 45 1.63 -4.67 -8.87
CA ASP A 45 1.17 -5.74 -8.00
C ASP A 45 -0.11 -5.38 -7.24
N LYS A 46 -1.22 -6.02 -7.62
CA LYS A 46 -2.51 -5.92 -6.91
C LYS A 46 -2.41 -6.25 -5.43
N GLN A 47 -1.59 -7.24 -5.09
CA GLN A 47 -1.40 -7.71 -3.72
C GLN A 47 -0.76 -6.61 -2.86
N LEU A 48 0.27 -5.98 -3.40
CA LEU A 48 0.94 -4.85 -2.78
C LEU A 48 -0.02 -3.68 -2.55
N LYS A 49 -0.87 -3.36 -3.53
CA LYS A 49 -1.91 -2.32 -3.38
C LYS A 49 -2.90 -2.68 -2.28
N LYS A 50 -3.32 -3.94 -2.18
CA LYS A 50 -4.24 -4.40 -1.13
C LYS A 50 -3.61 -4.32 0.27
N ASP A 51 -2.35 -4.70 0.43
CA ASP A 51 -1.63 -4.55 1.70
C ASP A 51 -1.45 -3.09 2.09
N CYS A 52 -1.11 -2.22 1.12
CA CYS A 52 -1.03 -0.78 1.34
C CYS A 52 -2.38 -0.18 1.78
N ALA A 53 -3.47 -0.58 1.12
CA ALA A 53 -4.83 -0.17 1.45
C ALA A 53 -5.23 -0.60 2.87
N THR A 54 -4.83 -1.80 3.28
CA THR A 54 -5.09 -2.35 4.61
C THR A 54 -4.34 -1.57 5.71
N ILE A 55 -3.10 -1.15 5.45
CA ILE A 55 -2.34 -0.30 6.37
C ILE A 55 -3.02 1.06 6.53
N LEU A 56 -3.53 1.65 5.45
CA LEU A 56 -4.25 2.92 5.49
C LEU A 56 -5.57 2.85 6.26
N ASP A 57 -6.32 1.77 6.09
CA ASP A 57 -7.54 1.52 6.86
C ASP A 57 -7.22 1.47 8.36
N ASN A 58 -6.12 0.82 8.76
CA ASN A 58 -5.62 0.81 10.13
C ASN A 58 -5.19 2.21 10.64
N LEU A 59 -4.66 3.04 9.76
CA LEU A 59 -4.30 4.43 10.05
C LEU A 59 -5.50 5.39 10.03
N LYS A 60 -6.73 4.88 9.81
CA LYS A 60 -7.97 5.65 9.67
C LYS A 60 -7.96 6.63 8.48
N LEU A 61 -7.06 6.42 7.52
CA LEU A 61 -6.99 7.18 6.27
C LEU A 61 -7.87 6.51 5.22
N PHE A 62 -9.16 6.44 5.52
CA PHE A 62 -10.13 5.65 4.75
C PHE A 62 -10.35 6.16 3.32
N ASN A 63 -10.18 7.47 3.07
CA ASN A 63 -10.26 8.04 1.71
C ASN A 63 -9.14 7.51 0.81
N GLU A 64 -7.90 7.52 1.33
CA GLU A 64 -6.73 7.02 0.62
C GLU A 64 -6.77 5.48 0.50
N ALA A 65 -7.22 4.80 1.56
CA ALA A 65 -7.46 3.34 1.53
C ALA A 65 -8.47 2.96 0.43
N GLY A 66 -9.61 3.66 0.35
CA GLY A 66 -10.64 3.42 -0.65
C GLY A 66 -10.12 3.59 -2.08
N ALA A 67 -9.42 4.69 -2.38
CA ALA A 67 -8.83 4.95 -3.69
C ALA A 67 -7.78 3.89 -4.10
N LEU A 68 -7.07 3.33 -3.11
CA LEU A 68 -6.11 2.24 -3.31
C LEU A 68 -6.79 0.90 -3.60
N TYR A 69 -7.83 0.57 -2.84
CA TYR A 69 -8.64 -0.62 -3.07
C TYR A 69 -9.30 -0.58 -4.45
N GLU A 70 -9.77 0.57 -4.92
CA GLU A 70 -10.28 0.74 -6.30
C GLU A 70 -9.18 0.46 -7.35
N GLN A 71 -7.97 0.97 -7.13
CA GLN A 71 -6.83 0.70 -8.01
C GLN A 71 -6.32 -0.75 -7.96
N ALA A 72 -6.66 -1.50 -6.90
CA ALA A 72 -6.40 -2.91 -6.76
C ALA A 72 -7.53 -3.79 -7.35
N GLU A 73 -8.61 -3.18 -7.86
CA GLU A 73 -9.86 -3.83 -8.27
C GLU A 73 -10.57 -4.56 -7.11
N CYS A 74 -10.32 -4.15 -5.87
CA CYS A 74 -10.94 -4.65 -4.64
C CYS A 74 -12.13 -3.77 -4.23
N TRP A 75 -13.23 -3.85 -4.97
CA TRP A 75 -14.39 -2.98 -4.80
C TRP A 75 -15.13 -3.16 -3.45
N GLU A 76 -15.16 -4.38 -2.91
CA GLU A 76 -15.82 -4.68 -1.63
C GLU A 76 -15.11 -4.01 -0.44
N GLU A 77 -13.78 -4.07 -0.43
CA GLU A 77 -12.95 -3.45 0.59
C GLU A 77 -12.96 -1.92 0.45
N ALA A 78 -12.95 -1.40 -0.79
CA ALA A 78 -13.11 0.03 -1.06
C ALA A 78 -14.44 0.56 -0.51
N ALA A 79 -15.55 -0.13 -0.78
CA ALA A 79 -16.87 0.25 -0.26
C ALA A 79 -16.88 0.29 1.27
N THR A 80 -16.26 -0.71 1.91
CA THR A 80 -16.16 -0.79 3.37
C THR A 80 -15.36 0.39 3.93
N ALA A 81 -14.23 0.74 3.32
CA ALA A 81 -13.43 1.90 3.70
C ALA A 81 -14.23 3.21 3.55
N PHE A 82 -14.91 3.42 2.42
CA PHE A 82 -15.73 4.62 2.19
C PHE A 82 -16.93 4.72 3.14
N ILE A 83 -17.54 3.60 3.55
CA ILE A 83 -18.60 3.60 4.55
C ILE A 83 -18.07 4.09 5.91
N LYS A 84 -16.85 3.70 6.29
CA LYS A 84 -16.19 4.15 7.54
C LYS A 84 -15.89 5.65 7.56
N ILE A 85 -15.88 6.33 6.41
CA ILE A 85 -15.68 7.80 6.34
C ILE A 85 -16.95 8.54 6.77
N LYS A 86 -18.13 7.98 6.49
CA LYS A 86 -19.42 8.62 6.73
C LYS A 86 -19.97 8.42 8.15
N ASN A 87 -19.36 7.54 8.95
CA ASN A 87 -19.71 7.26 10.34
C ASN A 87 -18.63 7.78 11.29
#